data_AF-B9XHE0-F1
#
_entry.id   AF-B9XHE0-F1
#
_cell.length_a   1.000
_cell.length_b   1.000
_cell.length_c   1.000
_cell.angle_alpha   90.00
_cell.angle_beta   90.00
_cell.angle_gamma   90.00
#
_symmetry.space_group_name_H-M   'P 1'
#
loop_
_entity.id
_entity.type
_entity.pdbx_description
1 polymer ?
#
loop_
_entity_poly.entity_id
_entity_poly.type
_entity_poly.pdbx_seq_one_letter_code
_entity_poly.pdbx_strand_id
1 'polypeptide(L)'
;MDDRAFNSHQIMESKTQFDLNHNLELWRQSLAQSPSFQPDNLDELEVHLRDSVNTLEAKGLSTEEAFLIAVRRVGQPTELDKEFGKVNSETVWLSRWLWMAVGTFLFLWLQSLKGVVNYALLGFGKHFVFNAHVLGFLNTIATLALFVAPIVFLPRLAARSLKLRSQFITRSILHHPVISMAGLVLFSISLTVLCAVGNKLAWRGFSSQPADVIILATWSAWPKIAGIILLPMAIVYLYRRQLKTRTNPV
;
A
#
# COMPACT_ATOMS: atom_id res chain seq x y z
N MET A 1 29.37 18.77 75.10
CA MET A 1 28.65 19.52 74.05
C MET A 1 29.33 19.17 72.74
N ASP A 2 28.81 18.14 72.07
CA ASP A 2 29.23 17.75 70.73
C ASP A 2 27.98 17.21 70.02
N ASP A 3 27.11 18.14 69.62
CA ASP A 3 25.84 17.85 68.94
C ASP A 3 26.08 17.80 67.43
N ARG A 4 26.55 16.66 66.93
CA ARG A 4 26.51 16.38 65.48
C ARG A 4 25.11 15.96 65.10
N ALA A 5 24.33 16.91 64.59
CA ALA A 5 23.07 16.65 63.91
C ALA A 5 23.30 15.73 62.71
N PHE A 6 22.81 14.51 62.79
CA PHE A 6 22.77 13.57 61.68
C PHE A 6 21.68 14.05 60.72
N ASN A 7 22.07 14.80 59.69
CA ASN A 7 21.18 15.11 58.58
C ASN A 7 20.80 13.79 57.89
N SER A 8 19.64 13.27 58.25
CA SER A 8 18.98 12.20 57.51
C SER A 8 18.57 12.78 56.18
N HIS A 9 19.42 12.58 55.16
CA HIS A 9 19.01 12.68 53.77
C HIS A 9 17.81 11.75 53.61
N GLN A 10 16.61 12.31 53.68
CA GLN A 10 15.42 11.71 53.10
C GLN A 10 15.74 11.52 51.62
N ILE A 11 16.09 10.29 51.26
CA ILE A 11 15.90 9.82 49.89
C ILE A 11 14.38 9.83 49.74
N MET A 12 13.83 10.96 49.32
CA MET A 12 12.52 10.95 48.66
C MET A 12 12.74 10.10 47.41
N GLU A 13 12.40 8.82 47.48
CA GLU A 13 11.95 8.11 46.29
C GLU A 13 10.80 8.94 45.73
N SER A 14 11.08 9.80 44.76
CA SER A 14 10.03 10.37 43.93
C SER A 14 9.49 9.20 43.13
N LYS A 15 8.49 8.51 43.67
CA LYS A 15 7.71 7.50 42.96
C LYS A 15 7.14 8.21 41.73
N THR A 16 7.78 8.00 40.58
CA THR A 16 7.41 8.66 39.31
C THR A 16 5.93 8.39 39.11
N GLN A 17 5.09 9.44 39.11
CA GLN A 17 3.65 9.30 38.96
C GLN A 17 3.36 8.52 37.68
N PHE A 18 2.61 7.43 37.78
CA PHE A 18 2.28 6.58 36.65
C PHE A 18 1.52 7.38 35.59
N ASP A 19 2.08 7.50 34.38
CA ASP A 19 1.44 8.16 33.24
C ASP A 19 0.61 7.15 32.45
N LEU A 20 -0.71 7.20 32.64
CA LEU A 20 -1.67 6.34 31.95
C LEU A 20 -1.63 6.51 30.43
N ASN A 21 -1.51 7.74 29.92
CA ASN A 21 -1.54 7.98 28.48
C ASN A 21 -0.28 7.43 27.81
N HIS A 22 0.87 7.60 28.45
CA HIS A 22 2.11 7.00 27.96
C HIS A 22 2.03 5.47 27.91
N ASN A 23 1.49 4.83 28.96
CA ASN A 23 1.37 3.38 29.01
C ASN A 23 0.31 2.83 28.04
N LEU A 24 -0.78 3.56 27.81
CA LEU A 24 -1.76 3.22 26.78
C LEU A 24 -1.17 3.27 25.38
N GLU A 25 -0.36 4.29 25.07
CA GLU A 25 0.35 4.39 23.79
C GLU A 25 1.34 3.23 23.61
N LEU A 26 2.12 2.88 24.64
CA LEU A 26 3.03 1.73 24.59
C LEU A 26 2.28 0.40 24.37
N TRP A 27 1.17 0.20 25.08
CA TRP A 27 0.33 -0.97 24.90
C TRP A 27 -0.27 -1.03 23.49
N ARG A 28 -0.76 0.09 22.98
CA ARG A 28 -1.30 0.22 21.62
C ARG A 28 -0.23 -0.08 20.57
N GLN A 29 0.98 0.45 20.74
CA GLN A 29 2.12 0.15 19.87
C GLN A 29 2.50 -1.33 19.89
N SER A 30 2.42 -1.99 21.05
CA SER A 30 2.71 -3.43 21.18
C SER A 30 1.73 -4.29 20.37
N LEU A 31 0.44 -3.94 20.37
CA LEU A 31 -0.58 -4.65 19.57
C LEU A 31 -0.49 -4.31 18.08
N ALA A 32 -0.18 -3.05 17.75
CA ALA A 32 -0.04 -2.59 16.36
C ALA A 32 1.12 -3.27 15.59
N GLN A 33 2.05 -3.94 16.29
CA GLN A 33 3.10 -4.74 15.64
C GLN A 33 2.55 -5.98 14.94
N SER A 34 1.38 -6.49 15.37
CA SER A 34 0.75 -7.60 14.68
C SER A 34 -0.09 -7.11 13.49
N PRO A 35 0.01 -7.79 12.32
CA PRO A 35 -0.81 -7.48 11.16
C PRO A 35 -2.30 -7.81 11.35
N SER A 36 -2.68 -8.51 12.44
CA SER A 36 -4.07 -8.92 12.69
C SER A 36 -4.95 -7.80 13.22
N PHE A 37 -4.38 -6.74 13.80
CA PHE A 37 -5.15 -5.62 14.35
C PHE A 37 -5.28 -4.50 13.32
N GLN A 38 -6.51 -4.06 13.07
CA GLN A 38 -6.76 -2.82 12.32
C GLN A 38 -6.75 -1.61 13.26
N PRO A 39 -6.52 -0.38 12.74
CA PRO A 39 -6.58 0.85 13.54
C PRO A 39 -7.87 0.99 14.34
N ASP A 40 -9.02 0.69 13.72
CA ASP A 40 -10.33 0.77 14.36
C ASP A 40 -10.48 -0.23 15.53
N ASN A 41 -9.85 -1.42 15.42
CA ASN A 41 -9.84 -2.39 16.53
C ASN A 41 -9.01 -1.88 17.71
N LEU A 42 -7.89 -1.21 17.43
CA LEU A 42 -7.05 -0.62 18.47
C LEU A 42 -7.76 0.54 19.18
N ASP A 43 -8.51 1.35 18.43
CA ASP A 43 -9.34 2.42 18.99
C ASP A 43 -10.43 1.86 19.92
N GLU A 44 -11.15 0.83 19.49
CA GLU A 44 -12.19 0.17 20.29
C GLU A 44 -11.61 -0.48 21.56
N LEU A 45 -10.51 -1.23 21.42
CA LEU A 45 -9.85 -1.86 22.57
C LEU A 45 -9.29 -0.82 23.55
N GLU A 46 -8.77 0.31 23.07
CA GLU A 46 -8.30 1.41 23.94
C GLU A 46 -9.46 2.03 24.74
N VAL A 47 -10.60 2.27 24.09
CA VAL A 47 -11.81 2.77 24.78
C VAL A 47 -12.23 1.81 25.89
N HIS A 48 -12.34 0.51 25.59
CA HIS A 48 -12.68 -0.51 26.60
C HIS A 48 -11.66 -0.61 27.72
N LEU A 49 -10.37 -0.44 27.41
CA LEU A 49 -9.30 -0.46 28.39
C LEU A 49 -9.39 0.76 29.32
N ARG A 50 -9.62 1.96 28.78
CA ARG A 50 -9.84 3.20 29.56
C ARG A 50 -11.05 3.09 30.46
N ASP A 51 -12.18 2.59 29.95
CA ASP A 51 -13.39 2.38 30.74
C ASP A 51 -13.17 1.37 31.89
N SER A 52 -12.39 0.32 31.63
CA SER A 52 -12.00 -0.66 32.64
C SER A 52 -11.11 -0.05 33.73
N VAL A 53 -10.15 0.80 33.35
CA VAL A 53 -9.31 1.53 34.30
C VAL A 53 -10.17 2.45 35.18
N ASN A 54 -11.02 3.29 34.58
CA ASN A 54 -11.91 4.20 35.32
C ASN A 54 -12.80 3.43 36.32
N THR A 55 -13.33 2.28 35.91
CA THR A 55 -14.15 1.42 36.77
C THR A 55 -13.38 0.83 37.95
N LEU A 56 -12.08 0.56 37.78
CA LEU A 56 -11.22 0.01 38.81
C LEU A 56 -10.70 1.10 39.77
N GLU A 57 -10.37 2.28 39.26
CA GLU A 57 -10.06 3.45 40.08
C GLU A 57 -11.25 3.85 40.97
N ALA A 58 -12.47 3.82 40.42
CA ALA A 58 -13.70 4.06 41.19
C ALA A 58 -13.91 3.03 42.32
N LYS A 59 -13.26 1.86 42.24
CA LYS A 59 -13.24 0.83 43.29
C LYS A 59 -12.07 0.97 44.27
N GLY A 60 -11.28 2.04 44.14
CA GLY A 60 -10.21 2.39 45.07
C GLY A 60 -8.82 1.86 44.69
N LEU A 61 -8.63 1.32 43.48
CA LEU A 61 -7.31 0.94 42.99
C LEU A 61 -6.52 2.17 42.52
N SER A 62 -5.20 2.12 42.65
CA SER A 62 -4.34 3.13 42.01
C SER A 62 -4.39 3.01 40.48
N THR A 63 -4.08 4.10 39.75
CA THR A 63 -4.07 4.11 38.28
C THR A 63 -3.20 3.02 37.68
N GLU A 64 -2.03 2.77 38.29
CA GLU A 64 -1.09 1.73 37.86
C GLU A 64 -1.69 0.32 38.03
N GLU A 65 -2.26 0.03 39.20
CA GLU A 65 -2.88 -1.27 39.48
C GLU A 65 -4.14 -1.49 38.62
N ALA A 66 -4.95 -0.46 38.47
CA ALA A 66 -6.13 -0.46 37.62
C ALA A 66 -5.75 -0.78 36.16
N PHE A 67 -4.69 -0.14 35.64
CA PHE A 67 -4.17 -0.41 34.30
C PHE A 67 -3.68 -1.84 34.13
N LEU A 68 -2.84 -2.34 35.03
CA LEU A 68 -2.30 -3.71 34.95
C LEU A 68 -3.41 -4.77 34.98
N ILE A 69 -4.43 -4.59 35.81
CA ILE A 69 -5.59 -5.48 35.88
C ILE A 69 -6.43 -5.35 34.61
N ALA A 70 -6.67 -4.13 34.12
CA ALA A 70 -7.46 -3.88 32.93
C ALA A 70 -6.82 -4.53 31.69
N VAL A 71 -5.51 -4.37 31.48
CA VAL A 71 -4.76 -5.03 30.40
C VAL A 71 -4.90 -6.56 30.50
N ARG A 72 -4.81 -7.11 31.71
CA ARG A 72 -4.96 -8.56 31.92
C ARG A 72 -6.37 -9.07 31.64
N ARG A 73 -7.41 -8.24 31.83
CA ARG A 73 -8.81 -8.57 31.52
C ARG A 73 -9.13 -8.49 30.03
N VAL A 74 -8.53 -7.54 29.31
CA VAL A 74 -8.67 -7.42 27.85
C VAL A 74 -8.10 -8.65 27.14
N GLY A 75 -7.10 -9.30 27.74
CA GLY A 75 -6.57 -10.60 27.31
C GLY A 75 -5.11 -10.53 26.89
N GLN A 76 -4.48 -11.69 26.72
CA GLN A 76 -3.09 -11.73 26.27
C GLN A 76 -2.99 -11.33 24.78
N PRO A 77 -1.97 -10.55 24.38
CA PRO A 77 -1.77 -10.16 22.99
C PRO A 77 -1.80 -11.33 22.00
N THR A 78 -1.30 -12.50 22.40
CA THR A 78 -1.25 -13.72 21.59
C THR A 78 -2.62 -14.36 21.35
N GLU A 79 -3.56 -14.21 22.28
CA GLU A 79 -4.93 -14.72 22.16
C GLU A 79 -5.78 -13.75 21.33
N LEU A 80 -5.65 -12.45 21.61
CA LEU A 80 -6.26 -11.38 20.82
C LEU A 80 -5.80 -11.48 19.36
N ASP A 81 -4.51 -11.68 19.11
CA ASP A 81 -3.95 -11.84 17.76
C ASP A 81 -4.57 -13.02 16.99
N LYS A 82 -4.81 -14.15 17.67
CA LYS A 82 -5.47 -15.31 17.05
C LYS A 82 -6.92 -15.04 16.69
N GLU A 83 -7.68 -14.39 17.57
CA GLU A 83 -9.10 -14.13 17.33
C GLU A 83 -9.31 -13.03 16.29
N PHE A 84 -8.58 -11.92 16.39
CA PHE A 84 -8.59 -10.87 15.36
C PHE A 84 -7.98 -11.37 14.05
N GLY A 85 -6.99 -12.26 14.10
CA GLY A 85 -6.41 -12.89 12.92
C GLY A 85 -7.42 -13.69 12.12
N LYS A 86 -8.39 -14.35 12.76
CA LYS A 86 -9.49 -15.06 12.06
C LYS A 86 -10.36 -14.06 11.29
N VAL A 87 -10.83 -13.02 11.98
CA VAL A 87 -11.79 -12.04 11.44
C VAL A 87 -11.15 -11.12 10.40
N ASN A 88 -9.94 -10.63 10.66
CA ASN A 88 -9.26 -9.65 9.82
C ASN A 88 -8.39 -10.26 8.72
N SER A 89 -8.19 -11.59 8.70
CA SER A 89 -7.37 -12.25 7.66
C SER A 89 -7.81 -11.89 6.22
N GLU A 90 -9.11 -11.75 5.98
CA GLU A 90 -9.65 -11.36 4.67
C GLU A 90 -9.27 -9.94 4.29
N THR A 91 -9.35 -9.00 5.23
CA THR A 91 -9.07 -7.58 5.02
C THR A 91 -7.58 -7.29 4.79
N VAL A 92 -6.70 -7.95 5.55
CA VAL A 92 -5.24 -7.85 5.39
C VAL A 92 -4.82 -8.38 4.03
N TRP A 93 -5.41 -9.49 3.59
CA TRP A 93 -5.13 -10.05 2.28
C TRP A 93 -5.68 -9.19 1.15
N LEU A 94 -6.90 -8.64 1.29
CA LEU A 94 -7.47 -7.73 0.31
C LEU A 94 -6.60 -6.48 0.11
N SER A 95 -6.09 -5.91 1.20
CA SER A 95 -5.15 -4.79 1.15
C SER A 95 -3.86 -5.14 0.39
N ARG A 96 -3.25 -6.30 0.69
CA ARG A 96 -2.06 -6.78 -0.05
C ARG A 96 -2.35 -6.98 -1.53
N TRP A 97 -3.51 -7.56 -1.85
CA TRP A 97 -3.94 -7.76 -3.23
C TRP A 97 -4.12 -6.44 -3.98
N LEU A 98 -4.75 -5.44 -3.36
CA LEU A 98 -4.90 -4.12 -3.94
C LEU A 98 -3.54 -3.50 -4.28
N TRP A 99 -2.55 -3.60 -3.39
CA TRP A 99 -1.20 -3.10 -3.67
C TRP A 99 -0.50 -3.86 -4.81
N MET A 100 -0.66 -5.18 -4.90
CA MET A 100 -0.16 -5.97 -6.04
C MET A 100 -0.85 -5.60 -7.36
N ALA A 101 -2.15 -5.35 -7.33
CA ALA A 101 -2.90 -4.90 -8.50
C ALA A 101 -2.45 -3.51 -8.96
N VAL A 102 -2.32 -2.56 -8.03
CA VAL A 102 -1.78 -1.21 -8.31
C VAL A 102 -0.39 -1.29 -8.94
N GLY A 103 0.51 -2.11 -8.40
CA GLY A 103 1.84 -2.33 -8.98
C GLY A 103 1.79 -2.91 -10.39
N THR A 104 0.89 -3.86 -10.63
CA THR A 104 0.69 -4.49 -11.94
C THR A 104 0.17 -3.47 -12.96
N PHE A 105 -0.83 -2.66 -12.60
CA PHE A 105 -1.34 -1.60 -13.47
C PHE A 105 -0.28 -0.54 -13.76
N LEU A 106 0.48 -0.11 -12.75
CA LEU A 106 1.60 0.81 -12.95
C LEU A 106 2.60 0.25 -13.97
N PHE A 107 2.99 -1.02 -13.83
CA PHE A 107 3.88 -1.67 -14.79
C PHE A 107 3.30 -1.68 -16.21
N LEU A 108 2.01 -2.02 -16.37
CA LEU A 108 1.33 -2.02 -17.66
C LEU A 108 1.26 -0.61 -18.29
N TRP A 109 1.10 0.42 -17.48
CA TRP A 109 1.12 1.81 -17.93
C TRP A 109 2.51 2.24 -18.40
N LEU A 110 3.56 1.89 -17.65
CA LEU A 110 4.95 2.13 -18.06
C LEU A 110 5.28 1.43 -19.38
N GLN A 111 4.78 0.21 -19.59
CA GLN A 111 4.93 -0.50 -20.86
C GLN A 111 4.21 0.19 -22.03
N SER A 112 3.06 0.83 -21.76
CA SER A 112 2.33 1.61 -22.77
C SER A 112 3.08 2.90 -23.13
N LEU A 113 3.64 3.58 -22.12
CA LEU A 113 4.44 4.80 -22.29
C LEU A 113 5.78 4.55 -22.99
N LYS A 114 6.42 3.39 -22.78
CA LYS A 114 7.64 2.98 -23.50
C LYS A 114 7.47 3.09 -25.02
N GLY A 115 6.30 2.72 -25.55
CA GLY A 115 6.01 2.85 -26.98
C GLY A 115 6.14 4.31 -27.44
N VAL A 116 5.54 5.23 -26.70
CA VAL A 116 5.59 6.68 -26.99
C VAL A 116 7.03 7.19 -27.00
N VAL A 117 7.83 6.81 -26.00
CA VAL A 117 9.26 7.16 -25.92
C VAL A 117 10.02 6.68 -27.16
N ASN A 118 9.79 5.43 -27.58
CA ASN A 118 10.44 4.84 -28.73
C ASN A 118 10.12 5.59 -30.04
N TYR A 119 8.84 5.90 -30.30
CA TYR A 119 8.47 6.64 -31.52
C TYR A 119 8.92 8.11 -31.49
N ALA A 120 8.91 8.76 -30.32
CA ALA A 120 9.42 10.12 -30.17
C ALA A 120 10.92 10.20 -30.52
N LEU A 121 11.73 9.25 -30.02
CA LEU A 121 13.17 9.20 -30.30
C LEU A 121 13.47 8.84 -31.75
N LEU A 122 12.72 7.93 -32.36
CA LEU A 122 12.86 7.64 -33.79
C LEU A 122 12.52 8.87 -34.65
N GLY A 123 11.52 9.65 -34.24
CA GLY A 123 11.19 10.90 -34.92
C GLY A 123 12.23 11.99 -34.81
N PHE A 124 12.77 12.18 -33.61
CA PHE A 124 13.93 13.04 -33.41
C PHE A 124 15.14 12.54 -34.22
N GLY A 125 15.36 11.23 -34.24
CA GLY A 125 16.41 10.56 -35.01
C GLY A 125 16.40 10.88 -36.49
N LYS A 126 15.22 10.82 -37.12
CA LYS A 126 15.04 11.16 -38.53
C LYS A 126 15.30 12.65 -38.80
N HIS A 127 14.91 13.54 -37.89
CA HIS A 127 15.08 14.98 -38.07
C HIS A 127 16.54 15.44 -37.98
N PHE A 128 17.34 14.81 -37.13
CA PHE A 128 18.72 15.19 -36.85
C PHE A 128 19.78 14.22 -37.43
N VAL A 129 19.35 13.21 -38.18
CA VAL A 129 20.21 12.22 -38.87
C VAL A 129 21.20 11.52 -37.91
N PHE A 130 20.70 11.08 -36.76
CA PHE A 130 21.53 10.33 -35.80
C PHE A 130 21.84 8.92 -36.32
N ASN A 131 23.03 8.41 -35.97
CA ASN A 131 23.39 7.00 -36.20
C ASN A 131 22.45 6.07 -35.40
N ALA A 132 22.03 4.95 -35.99
CA ALA A 132 21.18 3.95 -35.37
C ALA A 132 21.69 3.45 -34.00
N HIS A 133 23.01 3.31 -33.84
CA HIS A 133 23.60 2.91 -32.55
C HIS A 133 23.37 3.95 -31.46
N VAL A 134 23.51 5.25 -31.78
CA VAL A 134 23.28 6.34 -30.84
C VAL A 134 21.80 6.39 -30.45
N LEU A 135 20.89 6.23 -31.41
CA LEU A 135 19.44 6.18 -31.14
C LEU A 135 19.06 4.98 -30.26
N GLY A 136 19.63 3.81 -30.52
CA GLY A 136 19.41 2.62 -29.70
C GLY A 136 19.89 2.82 -28.26
N PHE A 137 21.05 3.44 -28.07
CA PHE A 137 21.58 3.76 -26.75
C PHE A 137 20.70 4.76 -25.99
N LEU A 138 20.32 5.87 -26.64
CA LEU A 138 19.43 6.87 -26.05
C LEU A 138 18.06 6.29 -25.69
N ASN A 139 17.49 5.43 -26.54
CA ASN A 139 16.23 4.75 -26.27
C ASN A 139 16.32 3.79 -25.07
N THR A 140 17.46 3.12 -24.92
CA THR A 140 17.71 2.24 -23.77
C THR A 140 17.81 3.04 -22.48
N ILE A 141 18.55 4.16 -22.47
CA ILE A 141 18.64 5.06 -21.32
C ILE A 141 17.26 5.64 -20.97
N ALA A 142 16.52 6.14 -21.97
CA ALA A 142 15.20 6.73 -21.76
C ALA A 142 14.21 5.69 -21.20
N THR A 143 14.27 4.44 -21.69
CA THR A 143 13.46 3.34 -21.17
C THR A 143 13.84 3.01 -19.73
N LEU A 144 15.13 2.89 -19.40
CA LEU A 144 15.57 2.66 -18.02
C LEU A 144 15.12 3.78 -17.08
N ALA A 145 15.27 5.04 -17.50
CA ALA A 145 14.81 6.20 -16.74
C ALA A 145 13.29 6.16 -16.48
N LEU A 146 12.48 5.73 -17.45
CA LEU A 146 11.03 5.58 -17.30
C LEU A 146 10.65 4.58 -16.18
N PHE A 147 11.40 3.49 -16.01
CA PHE A 147 11.14 2.50 -14.96
C PHE A 147 11.75 2.88 -13.60
N VAL A 148 12.90 3.56 -13.59
CA VAL A 148 13.61 3.94 -12.36
C VAL A 148 13.01 5.20 -11.72
N ALA A 149 12.56 6.17 -12.53
CA ALA A 149 12.03 7.43 -12.02
C ALA A 149 10.86 7.26 -11.03
N PRO A 150 9.83 6.42 -11.27
CA PRO A 150 8.76 6.20 -10.31
C PRO A 150 9.26 5.71 -8.94
N ILE A 151 10.27 4.84 -8.92
CA ILE A 151 10.83 4.28 -7.68
C ILE A 151 11.50 5.37 -6.84
N VAL A 152 12.19 6.30 -7.50
CA VAL A 152 12.95 7.37 -6.83
C VAL A 152 12.07 8.57 -6.45
N PHE A 153 11.13 8.94 -7.33
CA PHE A 153 10.36 10.19 -7.19
C PHE A 153 9.02 10.01 -6.48
N LEU A 154 8.31 8.89 -6.65
CA LEU A 154 7.01 8.68 -6.00
C LEU A 154 7.09 8.76 -4.47
N PRO A 155 8.08 8.16 -3.78
CA PRO A 155 8.20 8.26 -2.32
C PRO A 155 8.51 9.70 -1.86
N ARG A 156 9.33 10.43 -2.61
CA ARG A 156 9.71 11.83 -2.31
C ARG A 156 8.54 12.79 -2.49
N LEU A 157 7.71 12.55 -3.52
CA LEU A 157 6.48 13.30 -3.76
C LEU A 157 5.44 12.97 -2.68
N ALA A 158 5.29 11.70 -2.31
CA ALA A 158 4.39 11.26 -1.25
C ALA A 158 4.75 11.87 0.12
N ALA A 159 6.05 11.95 0.44
CA ALA A 159 6.54 12.59 1.66
C ALA A 159 6.28 14.11 1.72
N ARG A 160 6.16 14.77 0.56
CA ARG A 160 5.97 16.23 0.47
C ARG A 160 4.51 16.69 0.39
N SER A 161 3.60 15.94 -0.23
CA SER A 161 2.27 16.46 -0.62
C SER A 161 1.06 15.66 -0.14
N LEU A 162 1.24 14.47 0.45
CA LEU A 162 0.15 13.49 0.55
C LEU A 162 -0.32 13.13 1.95
N LYS A 163 0.13 13.79 3.02
CA LYS A 163 -0.33 13.44 4.39
C LYS A 163 -1.84 13.67 4.61
N LEU A 164 -2.44 14.63 3.89
CA LEU A 164 -3.88 14.94 3.96
C LEU A 164 -4.71 14.32 2.82
N ARG A 165 -4.13 14.14 1.63
CA ARG A 165 -4.84 13.60 0.45
C ARG A 165 -4.75 12.08 0.35
N SER A 166 -3.75 11.44 0.97
CA SER A 166 -3.63 9.97 0.98
C SER A 166 -4.77 9.34 1.77
N GLN A 167 -5.18 9.93 2.91
CA GLN A 167 -6.28 9.40 3.73
C GLN A 167 -7.60 9.31 2.95
N PHE A 168 -7.89 10.26 2.06
CA PHE A 168 -9.11 10.25 1.25
C PHE A 168 -9.06 9.19 0.15
N ILE A 169 -7.91 9.06 -0.53
CA ILE A 169 -7.72 8.07 -1.61
C ILE A 169 -7.69 6.65 -1.03
N THR A 170 -6.96 6.42 0.08
CA THR A 170 -6.95 5.11 0.74
C THR A 170 -8.31 4.77 1.35
N ARG A 171 -9.02 5.72 1.97
CA ARG A 171 -10.39 5.48 2.46
C ARG A 171 -11.36 5.14 1.33
N SER A 172 -11.40 5.92 0.25
CA SER A 172 -12.29 5.60 -0.89
C SER A 172 -11.97 4.26 -1.55
N ILE A 173 -10.69 3.91 -1.70
CA ILE A 173 -10.27 2.61 -2.27
C ILE A 173 -10.63 1.45 -1.33
N LEU A 174 -10.52 1.64 -0.01
CA LEU A 174 -10.93 0.62 0.97
C LEU A 174 -12.46 0.43 1.02
N HIS A 175 -13.24 1.52 0.93
CA HIS A 175 -14.70 1.44 1.04
C HIS A 175 -15.38 0.94 -0.24
N HIS A 176 -14.82 1.20 -1.42
CA HIS A 176 -15.41 0.77 -2.70
C HIS A 176 -14.39 0.10 -3.65
N PRO A 177 -13.79 -1.04 -3.25
CA PRO A 177 -12.68 -1.66 -3.99
C PRO A 177 -13.07 -2.09 -5.41
N VAL A 178 -14.33 -2.49 -5.62
CA VAL A 178 -14.83 -2.91 -6.94
C VAL A 178 -14.91 -1.73 -7.92
N ILE A 179 -15.39 -0.58 -7.46
CA ILE A 179 -15.52 0.63 -8.30
C ILE A 179 -14.13 1.18 -8.62
N SER A 180 -13.24 1.24 -7.63
CA SER A 180 -11.85 1.65 -7.85
C SER A 180 -11.13 0.72 -8.83
N MET A 181 -11.33 -0.59 -8.72
CA MET A 181 -10.75 -1.57 -9.65
C MET A 181 -11.32 -1.43 -11.07
N ALA A 182 -12.63 -1.25 -11.21
CA ALA A 182 -13.26 -1.00 -12.50
C ALA A 182 -12.70 0.27 -13.16
N GLY A 183 -12.53 1.35 -12.40
CA GLY A 183 -11.90 2.58 -12.86
C GLY A 183 -10.45 2.38 -13.31
N LEU A 184 -9.64 1.65 -12.54
CA LEU A 184 -8.25 1.28 -12.88
C LEU A 184 -8.17 0.47 -14.19
N VAL A 185 -9.06 -0.50 -14.37
CA VAL A 185 -9.15 -1.31 -15.59
C VAL A 185 -9.52 -0.43 -16.79
N LEU A 186 -10.57 0.39 -16.67
CA LEU A 186 -11.02 1.29 -17.74
C LEU A 186 -9.94 2.29 -18.14
N PHE A 187 -9.27 2.89 -17.15
CA PHE A 187 -8.15 3.79 -17.40
C PHE A 187 -6.99 3.06 -18.10
N SER A 188 -6.64 1.86 -17.65
CA SER A 188 -5.59 1.03 -18.26
C SER A 188 -5.88 0.69 -19.72
N ILE A 189 -7.12 0.28 -20.02
CA ILE A 189 -7.57 0.01 -21.39
C ILE A 189 -7.49 1.28 -22.22
N SER A 190 -8.03 2.40 -21.71
CA SER A 190 -8.04 3.68 -22.41
C SER A 190 -6.62 4.18 -22.73
N LEU A 191 -5.71 4.10 -21.77
CA LEU A 191 -4.30 4.47 -21.94
C LEU A 191 -3.62 3.56 -22.98
N THR A 192 -3.86 2.25 -22.91
CA THR A 192 -3.28 1.29 -23.86
C THR A 192 -3.75 1.58 -25.28
N VAL A 193 -5.06 1.83 -25.47
CA VAL A 193 -5.64 2.18 -26.77
C VAL A 193 -5.08 3.52 -27.26
N LEU A 194 -5.06 4.55 -26.41
CA LEU A 194 -4.53 5.87 -26.76
C LEU A 194 -3.07 5.80 -27.22
N CYS A 195 -2.20 5.16 -26.44
CA CYS A 195 -0.80 4.96 -26.80
C CYS A 195 -0.67 4.12 -28.07
N ALA A 196 -1.46 3.06 -28.24
CA ALA A 196 -1.41 2.23 -29.45
C ALA A 196 -1.82 3.01 -30.72
N VAL A 197 -2.87 3.84 -30.65
CA VAL A 197 -3.31 4.68 -31.76
C VAL A 197 -2.26 5.74 -32.07
N GLY A 198 -1.76 6.47 -31.06
CA GLY A 198 -0.73 7.50 -31.25
C GLY A 198 0.55 6.94 -31.86
N ASN A 199 1.00 5.79 -31.37
CA ASN A 199 2.16 5.07 -31.89
C ASN A 199 1.99 4.67 -33.37
N LYS A 200 0.79 4.22 -33.75
CA LYS A 200 0.49 3.88 -35.16
C LYS A 200 0.46 5.10 -36.06
N LEU A 201 -0.14 6.20 -35.60
CA LEU A 201 -0.16 7.46 -36.36
C LEU A 201 1.26 7.98 -36.59
N ALA A 202 2.09 7.98 -35.54
CA ALA A 202 3.50 8.34 -35.64
C ALA A 202 4.22 7.45 -36.67
N TRP A 203 4.07 6.12 -36.58
CA TRP A 203 4.73 5.17 -37.48
C TRP A 203 4.31 5.29 -38.95
N ARG A 204 3.02 5.57 -39.23
CA ARG A 204 2.54 5.85 -40.60
C ARG A 204 3.23 7.07 -41.21
N GLY A 205 3.57 8.08 -40.40
CA GLY A 205 4.36 9.23 -40.85
C GLY A 205 5.83 8.89 -41.15
N PHE A 206 6.36 7.79 -40.58
CA PHE A 206 7.74 7.35 -40.81
C PHE A 206 7.93 6.42 -42.00
N SER A 207 6.93 5.59 -42.31
CA SER A 207 7.06 4.55 -43.33
C SER A 207 5.76 4.32 -44.11
N SER A 208 5.84 4.33 -45.44
CA SER A 208 4.77 3.86 -46.34
C SER A 208 4.75 2.32 -46.34
N GLN A 209 4.19 1.74 -45.29
CA GLN A 209 4.10 0.28 -45.15
C GLN A 209 2.89 -0.30 -45.91
N PRO A 210 2.99 -1.53 -46.42
CA PRO A 210 1.85 -2.27 -46.95
C PRO A 210 0.82 -2.59 -45.85
N ALA A 211 -0.43 -2.85 -46.27
CA ALA A 211 -1.58 -2.95 -45.36
C ALA A 211 -1.49 -4.13 -44.36
N ASP A 212 -0.77 -5.18 -44.73
CA ASP A 212 -0.47 -6.38 -43.94
C ASP A 212 0.29 -6.09 -42.64
N VAL A 213 1.30 -5.22 -42.66
CA VAL A 213 2.09 -4.84 -41.46
C VAL A 213 1.22 -4.08 -40.46
N ILE A 214 0.30 -3.25 -40.95
CA ILE A 214 -0.65 -2.51 -40.10
C ILE A 214 -1.63 -3.48 -39.44
N ILE A 215 -2.14 -4.46 -40.17
CA ILE A 215 -3.06 -5.47 -39.64
C ILE A 215 -2.35 -6.28 -38.54
N LEU A 216 -1.14 -6.79 -38.79
CA LEU A 216 -0.37 -7.57 -37.81
C LEU A 216 -0.09 -6.79 -36.51
N ALA A 217 0.29 -5.51 -36.62
CA ALA A 217 0.51 -4.63 -35.47
C ALA A 217 -0.79 -4.30 -34.70
N THR A 218 -1.96 -4.45 -35.33
CA THR A 218 -3.27 -4.31 -34.67
C THR A 218 -3.59 -5.54 -33.85
N TRP A 219 -3.28 -6.72 -34.38
CA TRP A 219 -3.42 -7.98 -33.66
C TRP A 219 -2.51 -8.08 -32.42
N SER A 220 -1.33 -7.46 -32.44
CA SER A 220 -0.37 -7.51 -31.31
C SER A 220 -0.78 -6.71 -30.06
N ALA A 221 -1.82 -5.86 -30.14
CA ALA A 221 -2.38 -5.15 -28.99
C ALA A 221 -3.34 -6.02 -28.16
N TRP A 222 -4.01 -6.99 -28.78
CA TRP A 222 -5.03 -7.83 -28.14
C TRP A 222 -4.50 -8.68 -26.98
N PRO A 223 -3.30 -9.31 -27.05
CA PRO A 223 -2.75 -10.03 -25.91
C PRO A 223 -2.53 -9.14 -24.67
N LYS A 224 -2.21 -7.86 -24.85
CA LYS A 224 -2.04 -6.91 -23.74
C LYS A 224 -3.38 -6.58 -23.09
N ILE A 225 -4.41 -6.36 -23.90
CA ILE A 225 -5.78 -6.11 -23.42
C ILE A 225 -6.33 -7.35 -22.72
N ALA A 226 -6.11 -8.55 -23.28
CA ALA A 226 -6.45 -9.80 -22.64
C ALA A 226 -5.73 -9.95 -21.29
N GLY A 227 -4.44 -9.61 -21.21
CA GLY A 227 -3.68 -9.59 -19.96
C GLY A 227 -4.27 -8.67 -18.89
N ILE A 228 -4.70 -7.45 -19.26
CA ILE A 228 -5.35 -6.49 -18.35
C ILE A 228 -6.64 -7.08 -17.73
N ILE A 229 -7.37 -7.91 -18.48
CA ILE A 229 -8.64 -8.48 -18.05
C ILE A 229 -8.45 -9.82 -17.31
N LEU A 230 -7.58 -10.69 -17.82
CA LEU A 230 -7.38 -12.04 -17.32
C LEU A 230 -6.55 -12.08 -16.03
N LEU A 231 -5.55 -11.22 -15.86
CA LEU A 231 -4.72 -11.20 -14.65
C LEU A 231 -5.55 -10.92 -13.37
N PRO A 232 -6.37 -9.85 -13.32
CA PRO A 232 -7.21 -9.60 -12.15
C PRO A 232 -8.21 -10.74 -11.90
N MET A 233 -8.84 -11.27 -12.96
CA MET A 233 -9.78 -12.40 -12.83
C MET A 233 -9.11 -13.67 -12.33
N ALA A 234 -7.93 -14.02 -12.84
CA ALA A 234 -7.18 -15.21 -12.42
C ALA A 234 -6.79 -15.09 -10.94
N ILE A 235 -6.38 -13.90 -10.50
CA ILE A 235 -6.04 -13.67 -9.09
C ILE A 235 -7.29 -13.80 -8.20
N VAL A 236 -8.44 -13.23 -8.60
CA VAL A 236 -9.72 -13.39 -7.87
C VAL A 236 -10.18 -14.84 -7.83
N TYR A 237 -10.01 -15.58 -8.93
CA TYR A 237 -10.35 -16.99 -9.00
C TYR A 237 -9.48 -17.84 -8.07
N LEU A 238 -8.15 -17.64 -8.10
CA LEU A 238 -7.21 -18.33 -7.21
C LEU A 238 -7.52 -18.03 -5.73
N TYR A 239 -7.95 -16.81 -5.41
CA TYR A 239 -8.40 -16.45 -4.07
C TYR A 239 -9.64 -17.21 -3.63
N ARG A 240 -10.72 -17.20 -4.44
CA ARG A 240 -11.95 -17.95 -4.11
C ARG A 240 -11.66 -19.43 -3.90
N ARG A 241 -10.71 -19.99 -4.66
CA ARG A 241 -10.24 -21.36 -4.48
C ARG A 241 -9.52 -21.57 -3.14
N GLN A 242 -8.58 -20.68 -2.78
CA GLN A 242 -7.83 -20.78 -1.51
C GLN A 242 -8.71 -20.59 -0.26
N LEU A 243 -9.70 -19.70 -0.32
CA LEU A 243 -10.69 -19.55 0.74
C LEU A 243 -11.49 -20.84 0.95
N LYS A 244 -12.01 -21.42 -0.15
CA LYS A 244 -12.82 -22.64 -0.09
C LYS A 244 -12.04 -23.83 0.49
N THR A 245 -10.72 -23.89 0.28
CA THR A 245 -9.85 -24.90 0.90
C THR A 245 -9.55 -24.66 2.38
N ARG A 246 -9.65 -23.41 2.88
CA ARG A 246 -9.45 -23.09 4.29
C ARG A 246 -10.71 -23.27 5.14
N THR A 247 -11.89 -23.07 4.56
CA THR A 247 -13.17 -23.16 5.28
C THR A 247 -13.73 -24.59 5.36
N ASN A 248 -13.25 -25.52 4.53
CA ASN A 248 -13.49 -26.96 4.66
C ASN A 248 -12.17 -27.67 4.98
N PRO A 249 -11.74 -27.72 6.25
CA PRO A 249 -10.73 -28.68 6.65
C PRO A 249 -11.36 -30.08 6.54
N VAL A 250 -10.70 -30.98 5.80
CA VAL A 250 -10.98 -32.42 5.80
C VAL A 250 -10.68 -32.98 7.18
#